data_AF-A0A9P9YWU1-F1
#
_entry.id   AF-A0A9P9YWU1-F1
#
_cell.length_a   1.000
_cell.length_b   1.000
_cell.length_c   1.000
_cell.angle_alpha   90.00
_cell.angle_beta   90.00
_cell.angle_gamma   90.00
#
_symmetry.space_group_name_H-M   'P 1'
#
loop_
_entity.id
_entity.type
_entity.pdbx_description
1 polymer ?
#
loop_
_entity_poly.entity_id
_entity_poly.type
_entity_poly.pdbx_seq_one_letter_code
_entity_poly.pdbx_strand_id
1 'polypeptide(L)'
;MSEGHIEEQFQDLRRILLLTVYKNTLNQLVLQQRSQRLNARKPLSLPASLRRRRSSSMGEQEKPERILITGKVLPRLESLLGEPENDADLLDEDVLNALKFERDMDALRAIFEVAMNDPELAEKNVIEGEELETVEQETKKETVLSQEQSVWQSEDMDKLREGKDNISQDYDDMAIMNLQINKVQFTFEDEKVLDTKPPLAKGNSICPKKQAIAALGGNKSEESQAAQQLQESKDELKKLKENLETEKRDTKDKLQDLEERIAETKYKLRCVSRVNDLEYSLVQRWEEGRLAQGTIWGENAERAYLRDILDIKQKLAREERVSAELRAFRQREILELQARIKEWQERYVSEIRRVDREAESWELRILEQKKLLQRHREIYEERMTYVQEYRAQKEEEQRLLDLQIHRIECAVRLQAWWRGTMVRRGLGPSGFLPSALPLEHADDGDENDDEDDDDAAVDGYDELVAATARRP
;
A
#
# COMPACT_ATOMS: atom_id res chain seq x y z
N MET A 1 8.02 14.59 46.23
CA MET A 1 8.94 13.67 45.54
C MET A 1 8.23 12.69 44.61
N SER A 2 7.07 12.10 44.96
CA SER A 2 6.39 11.13 44.08
C SER A 2 5.40 11.71 43.05
N GLU A 3 4.95 12.96 43.19
CA GLU A 3 3.98 13.56 42.26
C GLU A 3 4.63 14.09 40.96
N GLY A 4 5.87 14.56 41.01
CA GLY A 4 6.58 15.07 39.81
C GLY A 4 6.83 14.01 38.75
N HIS A 5 7.20 12.79 39.16
CA HIS A 5 7.51 11.69 38.24
C HIS A 5 6.30 11.21 37.42
N ILE A 6 5.09 11.32 37.98
CA ILE A 6 3.85 10.94 37.28
C ILE A 6 3.54 11.94 36.16
N GLU A 7 3.90 13.21 36.37
CA GLU A 7 3.60 14.28 35.43
C GLU A 7 4.57 14.30 34.26
N GLU A 8 5.86 14.05 34.50
CA GLU A 8 6.85 13.83 33.43
C GLU A 8 6.45 12.66 32.53
N GLN A 9 6.04 11.53 33.13
CA GLN A 9 5.54 10.37 32.37
C GLN A 9 4.29 10.72 31.54
N PHE A 10 3.41 11.57 32.07
CA PHE A 10 2.22 12.02 31.34
C PHE A 10 2.56 12.93 30.16
N GLN A 11 3.57 13.81 30.33
CA GLN A 11 4.08 14.66 29.25
C GLN A 11 4.77 13.84 28.15
N ASP A 12 5.55 12.83 28.53
CA ASP A 12 6.20 11.94 27.56
C ASP A 12 5.18 11.08 26.81
N LEU A 13 4.15 10.57 27.50
CA LEU A 13 3.02 9.91 26.84
C LEU A 13 2.30 10.85 25.86
N ARG A 14 2.08 12.11 26.24
CA ARG A 14 1.47 13.14 25.36
C ARG A 14 2.34 13.40 24.13
N ARG A 15 3.66 13.50 24.28
CA ARG A 15 4.62 13.66 23.16
C ARG A 15 4.61 12.44 22.23
N ILE A 16 4.65 11.24 22.78
CA ILE A 16 4.59 9.98 21.99
C ILE A 16 3.27 9.90 21.22
N LEU A 17 2.15 10.27 21.85
CA LEU A 17 0.82 10.28 21.24
C LEU A 17 0.74 11.31 20.11
N LEU A 18 1.25 12.53 20.31
CA LEU A 18 1.34 13.56 19.27
C LEU A 18 2.17 13.09 18.07
N LEU A 19 3.35 12.48 18.30
CA LEU A 19 4.21 11.95 17.25
C LEU A 19 3.55 10.82 16.46
N THR A 20 2.82 9.92 17.14
CA THR A 20 2.10 8.83 16.48
C THR A 20 0.92 9.34 15.66
N VAL A 21 0.15 10.31 16.18
CA VAL A 21 -0.93 10.95 15.44
C VAL A 21 -0.39 11.69 14.21
N TYR A 22 0.68 12.48 14.34
CA TYR A 22 1.33 13.16 13.22
C TYR A 22 1.81 12.20 12.13
N LYS A 23 2.45 11.09 12.53
CA LYS A 23 2.92 10.08 11.58
C LYS A 23 1.75 9.41 10.86
N ASN A 24 0.66 9.11 11.57
CA ASN A 24 -0.52 8.50 10.98
C ASN A 24 -1.24 9.43 9.99
N THR A 25 -1.40 10.70 10.33
CA THR A 25 -2.03 11.69 9.44
C THR A 25 -1.16 11.97 8.21
N LEU A 26 0.16 12.04 8.37
CA LEU A 26 1.11 12.12 7.26
C LEU A 26 0.97 10.93 6.30
N ASN A 27 0.92 9.71 6.84
CA ASN A 27 0.75 8.50 6.04
C ASN A 27 -0.59 8.49 5.29
N GLN A 28 -1.67 8.95 5.91
CA GLN A 28 -2.99 9.07 5.26
C GLN A 28 -2.97 10.08 4.11
N LEU A 29 -2.35 11.25 4.29
CA LEU A 29 -2.18 12.24 3.23
C LEU A 29 -1.37 11.68 2.05
N VAL A 30 -0.27 10.99 2.32
CA VAL A 30 0.56 10.37 1.27
C VAL A 30 -0.22 9.28 0.53
N LEU A 31 -1.01 8.45 1.23
CA LEU A 31 -1.87 7.44 0.62
C LEU A 31 -2.97 8.08 -0.24
N GLN A 32 -3.57 9.17 0.22
CA GLN A 32 -4.56 9.92 -0.53
C GLN A 32 -3.97 10.51 -1.81
N GLN A 33 -2.77 11.10 -1.74
CA GLN A 33 -2.06 11.62 -2.91
C GLN A 33 -1.73 10.51 -3.91
N ARG A 34 -1.29 9.34 -3.44
CA ARG A 34 -1.01 8.19 -4.30
C ARG A 34 -2.28 7.66 -4.96
N SER A 35 -3.38 7.56 -4.21
CA SER A 35 -4.70 7.16 -4.71
C SER A 35 -5.18 8.14 -5.78
N GLN A 36 -5.06 9.44 -5.54
CA GLN A 36 -5.39 10.48 -6.52
C GLN A 36 -4.55 10.35 -7.78
N ARG A 37 -3.23 10.11 -7.69
CA ARG A 37 -2.39 9.88 -8.89
C ARG A 37 -2.74 8.61 -9.66
N LEU A 38 -3.23 7.58 -8.98
CA LEU A 38 -3.68 6.34 -9.62
C LEU A 38 -5.05 6.51 -10.29
N ASN A 39 -5.92 7.32 -9.70
CA ASN A 39 -7.28 7.60 -10.19
C ASN A 39 -7.35 8.77 -11.17
N ALA A 40 -6.38 9.68 -11.14
CA ALA A 40 -6.19 10.71 -12.13
C ALA A 40 -6.11 9.98 -13.47
N ARG A 41 -7.15 10.18 -14.29
CA ARG A 41 -7.24 9.58 -15.61
C ARG A 41 -5.95 9.95 -16.31
N LYS A 42 -5.08 8.96 -16.55
CA LYS A 42 -3.89 9.17 -17.38
C LYS A 42 -4.40 9.92 -18.61
N PRO A 43 -3.94 11.16 -18.88
CA PRO A 43 -4.42 11.91 -20.03
C PRO A 43 -4.28 10.96 -21.20
N LEU A 44 -5.38 10.74 -21.93
CA LEU A 44 -5.49 9.77 -23.03
C LEU A 44 -4.25 9.91 -23.91
N SER A 45 -3.23 9.12 -23.58
CA SER A 45 -1.94 9.21 -24.21
C SER A 45 -2.19 8.49 -25.50
N LEU A 46 -2.56 9.26 -26.51
CA LEU A 46 -2.69 8.76 -27.87
C LEU A 46 -1.46 7.87 -28.13
N PRO A 47 -1.67 6.64 -28.64
CA PRO A 47 -0.59 5.69 -28.84
C PRO A 47 0.57 6.37 -29.55
N ALA A 48 1.82 6.00 -29.22
CA ALA A 48 3.02 6.69 -29.70
C ALA A 48 3.08 6.85 -31.23
N SER A 49 2.34 6.03 -31.98
CA SER A 49 2.12 6.14 -33.43
C SER A 49 1.35 7.39 -33.88
N LEU A 50 0.53 7.99 -33.01
CA LEU A 50 -0.23 9.23 -33.26
C LEU A 50 0.41 10.48 -32.66
N ARG A 51 1.48 10.33 -31.85
CA ARG A 51 2.37 11.44 -31.49
C ARG A 51 3.23 11.81 -32.70
N ARG A 52 2.58 12.39 -33.71
CA ARG A 52 3.25 13.07 -34.81
C ARG A 52 4.07 14.17 -34.15
N ARG A 53 5.40 14.02 -34.22
CA ARG A 53 6.38 15.04 -33.83
C ARG A 53 5.93 16.39 -34.41
N ARG A 54 5.29 17.23 -33.59
CA ARG A 54 5.25 18.66 -33.83
C ARG A 54 6.63 19.16 -33.43
N SER A 55 7.59 18.94 -34.32
CA SER A 55 8.81 19.75 -34.34
C SER A 55 8.37 21.19 -34.57
N SER A 56 8.31 21.93 -33.46
CA SER A 56 8.23 23.37 -33.41
C SER A 56 9.46 23.96 -34.10
N SER A 57 9.32 24.35 -35.35
CA SER A 57 10.15 25.35 -36.03
C SER A 57 9.68 25.41 -37.49
N MET A 58 8.66 26.22 -37.75
CA MET A 58 8.37 26.84 -39.04
C MET A 58 7.15 27.71 -38.82
N GLY A 59 7.32 29.01 -39.08
CA GLY A 59 6.47 30.09 -38.61
C GLY A 59 5.00 30.00 -39.03
N GLU A 60 4.22 30.87 -38.39
CA GLU A 60 2.91 31.32 -38.84
C GLU A 60 2.98 31.83 -40.29
N GLN A 61 2.95 30.91 -41.24
CA GLN A 61 2.51 31.24 -42.59
C GLN A 61 1.01 31.04 -42.61
N GLU A 62 0.30 32.15 -42.72
CA GLU A 62 -1.13 32.19 -43.03
C GLU A 62 -1.41 31.21 -44.17
N LYS A 63 -2.13 30.12 -43.84
CA LYS A 63 -2.42 29.08 -44.82
C LYS A 63 -3.31 29.69 -45.90
N PRO A 64 -2.91 29.63 -47.18
CA PRO A 64 -3.66 30.27 -48.25
C PRO A 64 -5.07 29.69 -48.32
N GLU A 65 -6.06 30.58 -48.33
CA GLU A 65 -7.46 30.23 -48.47
C GLU A 65 -7.64 29.41 -49.76
N ARG A 66 -8.08 28.17 -49.60
CA ARG A 66 -8.37 27.28 -50.74
C ARG A 66 -9.67 27.76 -51.38
N ILE A 67 -9.55 28.74 -52.26
CA ILE A 67 -10.62 29.17 -53.15
C ILE A 67 -10.81 28.08 -54.20
N LEU A 68 -11.99 27.47 -54.23
CA LEU A 68 -12.33 26.52 -55.30
C LEU A 68 -12.42 27.27 -56.64
N ILE A 69 -12.23 26.55 -57.74
CA ILE A 69 -12.32 27.06 -59.12
C ILE A 69 -13.68 27.76 -59.40
N THR A 70 -14.70 27.49 -58.58
CA THR A 70 -16.05 28.09 -58.65
C THR A 70 -16.16 29.46 -57.94
N GLY A 71 -15.09 29.99 -57.37
CA GLY A 71 -15.07 31.28 -56.66
C GLY A 71 -15.78 31.29 -55.32
N LYS A 72 -16.32 30.16 -54.86
CA LYS A 72 -16.95 30.02 -53.55
C LYS A 72 -15.94 29.49 -52.54
N VAL A 73 -15.71 30.25 -51.48
CA VAL A 73 -14.91 29.84 -50.33
C VAL A 73 -15.72 28.81 -49.55
N LEU A 74 -15.19 27.59 -49.41
CA LEU A 74 -15.81 26.58 -48.56
C LEU A 74 -15.78 27.08 -47.11
N PRO A 75 -16.92 27.15 -46.40
CA PRO A 75 -16.91 27.41 -44.97
C PRO A 75 -16.02 26.36 -44.30
N ARG A 76 -15.04 26.82 -43.50
CA ARG A 76 -14.09 25.93 -42.82
C ARG A 76 -14.89 24.90 -42.01
N LEU A 77 -14.52 23.63 -42.12
CA LEU A 77 -15.11 22.53 -41.34
C LEU A 77 -15.05 22.79 -39.82
N GLU A 78 -14.15 23.67 -39.38
CA GLU A 78 -14.03 24.17 -38.00
C GLU A 78 -15.31 24.89 -37.52
N SER A 79 -16.07 25.55 -38.40
CA SER A 79 -17.36 26.18 -38.05
C SER A 79 -18.50 25.17 -37.84
N LEU A 80 -18.35 23.94 -38.31
CA LEU A 80 -19.35 22.86 -38.19
C LEU A 80 -19.06 21.91 -37.02
N LEU A 81 -17.87 22.00 -36.41
CA LEU A 81 -17.39 21.10 -35.37
C LEU A 81 -17.47 21.68 -33.95
N GLY A 82 -18.15 22.82 -33.77
CA GLY A 82 -18.21 23.54 -32.50
C GLY A 82 -16.91 24.31 -32.26
N GLU A 83 -17.02 25.50 -31.65
CA GLU A 83 -15.84 26.20 -31.14
C GLU A 83 -15.11 25.24 -30.19
N PRO A 84 -13.79 25.02 -30.34
CA PRO A 84 -13.05 24.25 -29.35
C PRO A 84 -13.24 24.99 -28.04
N GLU A 85 -13.96 24.38 -27.09
CA GLU A 85 -14.07 24.88 -25.74
C GLU A 85 -12.66 25.24 -25.28
N ASN A 86 -12.47 26.49 -24.83
CA ASN A 86 -11.18 26.98 -24.37
C ASN A 86 -10.75 26.14 -23.15
N ASP A 87 -10.05 25.03 -23.41
CA ASP A 87 -9.36 24.22 -22.41
C ASP A 87 -8.31 25.03 -21.61
N ALA A 88 -8.06 26.28 -22.01
CA ALA A 88 -7.16 27.21 -21.33
C ALA A 88 -7.70 27.70 -19.96
N ASP A 89 -9.00 27.61 -19.69
CA ASP A 89 -9.60 28.05 -18.42
C ASP A 89 -9.82 26.89 -17.43
N LEU A 90 -9.66 25.64 -17.87
CA LEU A 90 -9.61 24.47 -17.00
C LEU A 90 -8.17 24.29 -16.52
N LEU A 91 -7.80 25.02 -15.46
CA LEU A 91 -6.62 24.67 -14.66
C LEU A 91 -6.70 23.17 -14.36
N ASP A 92 -5.73 22.42 -14.85
CA ASP A 92 -5.66 20.96 -14.67
C ASP A 92 -6.00 20.63 -13.21
N GLU A 93 -7.07 19.86 -12.99
CA GLU A 93 -7.50 19.44 -11.65
C GLU A 93 -6.34 18.84 -10.85
N ASP A 94 -5.38 18.23 -11.54
CA ASP A 94 -4.14 17.70 -10.98
C ASP A 94 -3.25 18.77 -10.32
N VAL A 95 -3.17 19.98 -10.90
CA VAL A 95 -2.42 21.12 -10.34
C VAL A 95 -3.13 21.67 -9.11
N LEU A 96 -4.46 21.79 -9.14
CA LEU A 96 -5.25 22.21 -7.98
C LEU A 96 -5.16 21.19 -6.83
N ASN A 97 -5.19 19.89 -7.14
CA ASN A 97 -5.02 18.83 -6.16
C ASN A 97 -3.60 18.80 -5.56
N ALA A 98 -2.56 19.08 -6.36
CA ALA A 98 -1.19 19.19 -5.87
C ALA A 98 -1.01 20.37 -4.92
N LEU A 99 -1.53 21.55 -5.27
CA LEU A 99 -1.49 22.74 -4.42
C LEU A 99 -2.27 22.55 -3.11
N LYS A 100 -3.41 21.87 -3.17
CA LYS A 100 -4.18 21.52 -1.97
C LYS A 100 -3.39 20.61 -1.03
N PHE A 101 -2.70 19.60 -1.56
CA PHE A 101 -1.86 18.70 -0.77
C PHE A 101 -0.72 19.44 -0.05
N GLU A 102 -0.03 20.36 -0.74
CA GLU A 102 1.02 21.17 -0.10
C GLU A 102 0.46 22.04 1.03
N ARG A 103 -0.69 22.69 0.81
CA ARG A 103 -1.35 23.49 1.84
C ARG A 103 -1.76 22.67 3.06
N ASP A 104 -2.29 21.47 2.84
CA ASP A 104 -2.70 20.56 3.92
C ASP A 104 -1.47 20.03 4.69
N MET A 105 -0.34 19.81 4.01
CA MET A 105 0.94 19.45 4.64
C MET A 105 1.54 20.56 5.49
N ASP A 106 1.48 21.81 5.04
CA ASP A 106 1.99 22.96 5.79
C ASP A 106 1.12 23.26 7.01
N ALA A 107 -0.20 23.16 6.87
CA ALA A 107 -1.13 23.28 8.01
C ALA A 107 -0.85 22.20 9.08
N LEU A 108 -0.56 20.97 8.65
CA LEU A 108 -0.23 19.87 9.57
C LEU A 108 1.08 20.12 10.33
N ARG A 109 2.12 20.65 9.65
CA ARG A 109 3.38 21.03 10.31
C ARG A 109 3.18 22.16 11.31
N ALA A 110 2.43 23.20 10.94
CA ALA A 110 2.16 24.33 11.82
C ALA A 110 1.41 23.91 13.10
N ILE A 111 0.40 23.04 12.98
CA ILE A 111 -0.33 22.51 14.15
C ILE A 111 0.60 21.69 15.05
N PHE A 112 1.46 20.86 14.46
CA PHE A 112 2.40 20.03 15.21
C PHE A 112 3.47 20.87 15.93
N GLU A 113 4.01 21.89 15.25
CA GLU A 113 5.00 22.81 15.82
C GLU A 113 4.41 23.61 16.98
N VAL A 114 3.17 24.12 16.84
CA VAL A 114 2.46 24.78 17.94
C VAL A 114 2.21 23.82 19.10
N ALA A 115 1.81 22.57 18.84
CA ALA A 115 1.56 21.58 19.89
C ALA A 115 2.84 21.13 20.62
N MET A 116 4.00 21.15 19.95
CA MET A 116 5.30 20.83 20.55
C MET A 116 5.88 22.02 21.35
N ASN A 117 5.53 23.25 20.98
CA ASN A 117 5.99 24.48 21.61
C ASN A 117 5.01 25.08 22.63
N ASP A 118 3.96 24.34 23.01
CA ASP A 118 2.94 24.78 23.96
C ASP A 118 3.60 25.16 25.30
N PRO A 119 3.49 26.42 25.78
CA PRO A 119 4.22 26.90 26.97
C PRO A 119 3.92 26.11 28.24
N GLU A 120 2.76 25.44 28.33
CA GLU A 120 2.43 24.51 29.41
C GLU A 120 3.40 23.29 29.49
N LEU A 121 4.10 22.96 28.39
CA LEU A 121 5.15 21.93 28.34
C LEU A 121 6.55 22.49 28.62
N ALA A 122 6.76 23.80 28.45
CA ALA A 122 8.07 24.44 28.61
C ALA A 122 8.32 24.94 30.05
N GLU A 123 7.27 25.35 30.77
CA GLU A 123 7.39 25.98 32.09
C GLU A 123 7.83 25.03 33.21
N LYS A 124 7.80 23.69 33.02
CA LYS A 124 8.25 22.73 34.05
C LYS A 124 9.73 22.37 34.04
N ASN A 125 10.43 22.56 32.93
CA ASN A 125 11.87 22.25 32.84
C ASN A 125 12.78 23.35 33.43
N VAL A 126 12.23 24.53 33.75
CA VAL A 126 13.03 25.68 34.24
C VAL A 126 13.04 25.78 35.77
N ILE A 127 12.15 25.07 36.47
CA ILE A 127 12.01 25.21 37.94
C ILE A 127 12.81 24.14 38.72
N GLU A 128 13.20 23.01 38.11
CA GLU A 128 13.89 21.92 38.82
C GLU A 128 15.39 21.80 38.52
N GLY A 129 15.97 22.75 37.78
CA GLY A 129 17.37 22.75 37.34
C GLY A 129 18.44 23.03 38.43
N GLU A 130 18.07 23.21 39.70
CA GLU A 130 19.05 23.51 40.77
C GLU A 130 19.26 22.39 41.82
N GLU A 131 18.53 21.26 41.79
CA GLU A 131 18.63 20.25 42.88
C GLU A 131 18.92 18.78 42.49
N LEU A 132 19.08 18.44 41.19
CA LEU A 132 19.12 17.03 40.75
C LEU A 132 20.47 16.57 40.14
N GLU A 133 21.57 16.81 40.84
CA GLU A 133 22.91 16.31 40.44
C GLU A 133 23.32 14.97 41.13
N THR A 134 22.39 14.23 41.75
CA THR A 134 22.77 13.07 42.62
C THR A 134 22.05 11.72 42.39
N VAL A 135 21.13 11.55 41.43
CA VAL A 135 20.24 10.36 41.40
C VAL A 135 20.39 9.46 40.14
N GLU A 136 21.38 9.68 39.28
CA GLU A 136 21.52 8.95 37.99
C GLU A 136 22.04 7.49 38.05
N GLN A 137 22.23 6.86 39.22
CA GLN A 137 22.88 5.53 39.29
C GLN A 137 21.96 4.31 39.53
N GLU A 138 20.66 4.46 39.84
CA GLU A 138 19.85 3.30 40.26
C GLU A 138 18.81 2.77 39.24
N THR A 139 18.49 3.49 38.16
CA THR A 139 17.33 3.15 37.30
C THR A 139 17.59 2.18 36.14
N LYS A 140 18.78 1.55 36.05
CA LYS A 140 19.14 0.67 34.92
C LYS A 140 18.83 -0.84 35.07
N LYS A 141 18.11 -1.27 36.11
CA LYS A 141 17.86 -2.72 36.34
C LYS A 141 16.42 -3.21 36.14
N GLU A 142 15.43 -2.33 35.97
CA GLU A 142 14.01 -2.74 35.96
C GLU A 142 13.38 -2.86 34.56
N THR A 143 14.07 -2.48 33.49
CA THR A 143 13.51 -2.41 32.13
C THR A 143 13.64 -3.68 31.29
N VAL A 144 14.21 -4.78 31.82
CA VAL A 144 14.46 -6.01 31.04
C VAL A 144 13.34 -7.06 31.19
N LEU A 145 12.46 -6.97 32.19
CA LEU A 145 11.47 -8.03 32.46
C LEU A 145 10.13 -7.88 31.71
N SER A 146 9.83 -6.71 31.14
CA SER A 146 8.51 -6.42 30.56
C SER A 146 8.40 -6.71 29.05
N GLN A 147 9.46 -7.23 28.42
CA GLN A 147 9.51 -7.41 26.96
C GLN A 147 9.18 -8.83 26.48
N GLU A 148 9.03 -9.82 27.36
CA GLU A 148 8.77 -11.22 26.98
C GLU A 148 7.28 -11.58 26.84
N GLN A 149 6.35 -10.69 27.21
CA GLN A 149 4.92 -11.03 27.27
C GLN A 149 4.09 -10.65 26.03
N SER A 150 4.68 -10.06 24.98
CA SER A 150 3.95 -9.58 23.79
C SER A 150 4.04 -10.47 22.54
N VAL A 151 4.73 -11.63 22.61
CA VAL A 151 5.03 -12.46 21.42
C VAL A 151 3.91 -13.45 21.04
N TRP A 152 2.89 -13.65 21.87
CA TRP A 152 1.86 -14.69 21.67
C TRP A 152 0.52 -14.24 21.07
N GLN A 153 0.39 -13.00 20.56
CA GLN A 153 -0.88 -12.51 19.99
C GLN A 153 -0.91 -12.37 18.45
N SER A 154 0.14 -12.80 17.75
CA SER A 154 0.26 -12.58 16.29
C SER A 154 -0.16 -13.75 15.40
N GLU A 155 -0.53 -14.91 15.96
CA GLU A 155 -0.80 -16.13 15.17
C GLU A 155 -2.26 -16.28 14.67
N ASP A 156 -3.19 -15.40 15.06
CA ASP A 156 -4.62 -15.55 14.73
C ASP A 156 -5.13 -14.69 13.54
N MET A 157 -4.26 -13.92 12.87
CA MET A 157 -4.70 -13.03 11.78
C MET A 157 -4.64 -13.62 10.36
N ASP A 158 -4.20 -14.87 10.19
CA ASP A 158 -4.02 -15.50 8.87
C ASP A 158 -5.26 -16.27 8.34
N LYS A 159 -6.41 -16.24 9.04
CA LYS A 159 -7.64 -16.97 8.63
C LYS A 159 -8.68 -16.16 7.84
N LEU A 160 -8.38 -14.93 7.43
CA LEU A 160 -9.32 -14.05 6.70
C LEU A 160 -9.02 -13.88 5.20
N ARG A 161 -8.25 -14.80 4.60
CA ARG A 161 -7.82 -14.73 3.19
C ARG A 161 -8.32 -15.87 2.31
N GLU A 162 -9.51 -16.39 2.58
CA GLU A 162 -10.25 -17.27 1.67
C GLU A 162 -11.69 -16.75 1.53
N GLY A 163 -11.94 -16.02 0.45
CA GLY A 163 -13.29 -15.52 0.17
C GLY A 163 -13.28 -14.29 -0.72
N LYS A 164 -12.97 -14.47 -2.02
CA LYS A 164 -13.37 -13.52 -3.07
C LYS A 164 -13.19 -14.11 -4.48
N ASP A 165 -13.76 -15.29 -4.70
CA ASP A 165 -14.15 -15.74 -6.04
C ASP A 165 -15.66 -15.52 -6.16
N ASN A 166 -16.08 -14.32 -6.55
CA ASN A 166 -17.47 -14.01 -6.93
C ASN A 166 -17.56 -12.65 -7.64
N ILE A 167 -16.83 -12.49 -8.73
CA ILE A 167 -17.06 -11.43 -9.72
C ILE A 167 -16.99 -12.07 -11.11
N SER A 168 -18.02 -12.84 -11.45
CA SER A 168 -18.22 -13.33 -12.81
C SER A 168 -19.71 -13.57 -13.03
N GLN A 169 -20.49 -12.49 -13.14
CA GLN A 169 -21.88 -12.60 -13.59
C GLN A 169 -22.55 -11.32 -14.09
N ASP A 170 -21.80 -10.34 -14.62
CA ASP A 170 -22.37 -9.11 -15.20
C ASP A 170 -22.02 -8.95 -16.70
N TYR A 171 -22.24 -10.00 -17.51
CA TYR A 171 -22.16 -9.90 -18.97
C TYR A 171 -23.27 -10.71 -19.66
N ASP A 172 -24.53 -10.34 -19.44
CA ASP A 172 -25.66 -10.84 -20.24
C ASP A 172 -26.58 -9.73 -20.80
N ASP A 173 -26.15 -8.46 -20.77
CA ASP A 173 -26.96 -7.31 -21.20
C ASP A 173 -26.64 -6.72 -22.60
N MET A 174 -25.95 -7.46 -23.49
CA MET A 174 -25.65 -6.99 -24.85
C MET A 174 -26.47 -7.66 -25.98
N ALA A 175 -27.56 -8.35 -25.65
CA ALA A 175 -28.34 -9.11 -26.63
C ALA A 175 -29.73 -8.51 -26.96
N ILE A 176 -29.90 -7.19 -27.06
CA ILE A 176 -31.15 -6.60 -27.59
C ILE A 176 -30.86 -5.33 -28.39
N MET A 177 -30.43 -5.46 -29.65
CA MET A 177 -30.74 -4.49 -30.73
C MET A 177 -30.69 -5.20 -32.09
N ASN A 178 -31.67 -6.06 -32.33
CA ASN A 178 -32.02 -6.55 -33.66
C ASN A 178 -33.53 -6.46 -33.82
N LEU A 179 -34.03 -5.26 -34.14
CA LEU A 179 -35.42 -5.04 -34.50
C LEU A 179 -35.50 -4.31 -35.85
N GLN A 180 -35.69 -5.15 -36.87
CA GLN A 180 -36.73 -5.00 -37.88
C GLN A 180 -36.76 -3.67 -38.65
N ILE A 181 -36.02 -3.67 -39.75
CA ILE A 181 -36.31 -2.83 -40.93
C ILE A 181 -37.67 -3.27 -41.46
N ASN A 182 -38.73 -2.53 -41.10
CA ASN A 182 -40.04 -2.66 -41.71
C ASN A 182 -39.97 -2.24 -43.17
N LYS A 183 -40.03 -3.27 -44.02
CA LYS A 183 -40.13 -3.19 -45.48
C LYS A 183 -41.55 -2.70 -45.82
N VAL A 184 -41.74 -1.38 -45.84
CA VAL A 184 -42.96 -0.77 -46.39
C VAL A 184 -42.87 -0.88 -47.91
N GLN A 185 -43.41 -1.96 -48.46
CA GLN A 185 -43.85 -2.00 -49.84
C GLN A 185 -45.06 -1.06 -49.96
N PHE A 186 -44.85 0.14 -50.50
CA PHE A 186 -45.95 0.97 -50.96
C PHE A 186 -46.18 0.66 -52.44
N THR A 187 -47.26 -0.08 -52.70
CA THR A 187 -47.75 -0.43 -54.03
C THR A 187 -48.30 0.80 -54.73
N PHE A 188 -47.81 1.04 -55.95
CA PHE A 188 -48.32 2.02 -56.89
C PHE A 188 -49.65 1.50 -57.46
N GLU A 189 -50.76 2.15 -57.12
CA GLU A 189 -52.07 1.92 -57.75
C GLU A 189 -52.11 2.66 -59.10
N ASP A 190 -51.98 1.89 -60.19
CA ASP A 190 -52.66 2.20 -61.44
C ASP A 190 -54.12 1.71 -61.34
N GLU A 191 -54.99 2.24 -62.20
CA GLU A 191 -56.32 1.70 -62.56
C GLU A 191 -57.56 2.38 -61.92
N LYS A 192 -58.10 3.41 -62.61
CA LYS A 192 -59.42 3.35 -63.28
C LYS A 192 -59.85 4.71 -63.83
N VAL A 193 -59.79 4.82 -65.15
CA VAL A 193 -60.57 5.76 -65.95
C VAL A 193 -62.04 5.33 -65.84
N LEU A 194 -62.85 6.14 -65.15
CA LEU A 194 -64.30 5.99 -65.12
C LEU A 194 -64.91 6.79 -66.27
N ASP A 195 -65.30 6.05 -67.29
CA ASP A 195 -66.20 6.43 -68.38
C ASP A 195 -67.58 6.77 -67.79
N THR A 196 -67.99 8.04 -67.86
CA THR A 196 -69.39 8.44 -67.63
C THR A 196 -69.98 9.07 -68.90
N LYS A 197 -70.66 8.22 -69.67
CA LYS A 197 -71.64 8.58 -70.70
C LYS A 197 -72.78 9.43 -70.10
N PRO A 198 -73.32 10.42 -70.84
CA PRO A 198 -74.65 10.94 -70.59
C PRO A 198 -75.74 10.01 -71.18
N PRO A 199 -76.94 9.92 -70.59
CA PRO A 199 -77.99 9.02 -71.03
C PRO A 199 -78.83 9.60 -72.17
N LEU A 200 -79.16 8.71 -73.10
CA LEU A 200 -80.19 8.88 -74.11
C LEU A 200 -81.61 8.89 -73.53
N ALA A 201 -82.45 9.64 -74.22
CA ALA A 201 -83.86 9.36 -74.56
C ALA A 201 -84.98 9.78 -73.58
N LYS A 202 -85.86 10.63 -74.15
CA LYS A 202 -87.35 10.55 -74.25
C LYS A 202 -87.80 11.96 -74.67
N GLY A 203 -88.65 12.22 -75.65
CA GLY A 203 -89.57 11.40 -76.43
C GLY A 203 -90.68 12.36 -76.89
N ASN A 204 -91.10 12.20 -78.15
CA ASN A 204 -92.45 12.40 -78.68
C ASN A 204 -93.21 13.71 -78.37
N SER A 205 -93.55 14.46 -79.43
CA SER A 205 -94.96 14.70 -79.74
C SER A 205 -95.16 15.13 -81.20
N ILE A 206 -96.21 14.59 -81.80
CA ILE A 206 -96.60 14.65 -83.21
C ILE A 206 -97.88 15.52 -83.32
N CYS A 207 -97.90 16.42 -84.32
CA CYS A 207 -99.08 16.96 -85.04
C CYS A 207 -100.09 17.88 -84.30
N PRO A 208 -101.11 18.48 -84.99
CA PRO A 208 -101.25 18.83 -86.43
C PRO A 208 -101.95 20.21 -86.74
N LYS A 209 -101.84 20.63 -88.01
CA LYS A 209 -102.79 21.37 -88.90
C LYS A 209 -103.58 22.62 -88.41
N LYS A 210 -103.59 23.59 -89.34
CA LYS A 210 -104.59 24.65 -89.69
C LYS A 210 -104.13 26.06 -89.26
N GLN A 211 -104.36 27.16 -89.97
CA GLN A 211 -104.95 27.48 -91.27
C GLN A 211 -104.98 29.02 -91.32
N ALA A 212 -104.32 29.68 -92.28
CA ALA A 212 -104.66 31.05 -92.68
C ALA A 212 -104.06 31.36 -94.05
N ILE A 213 -104.67 30.78 -95.07
CA ILE A 213 -104.69 31.31 -96.43
C ILE A 213 -105.57 32.55 -96.37
N ALA A 214 -105.00 33.76 -96.42
CA ALA A 214 -105.68 35.01 -96.81
C ALA A 214 -104.69 36.19 -96.91
N ALA A 215 -103.73 36.14 -97.84
CA ALA A 215 -103.16 37.34 -98.48
C ALA A 215 -102.37 36.93 -99.75
N LEU A 216 -103.08 36.41 -100.75
CA LEU A 216 -102.61 36.46 -102.13
C LEU A 216 -102.49 37.93 -102.53
N GLY A 217 -101.25 38.40 -102.68
CA GLY A 217 -100.99 39.82 -102.92
C GLY A 217 -99.76 40.12 -103.73
N GLY A 218 -99.27 39.16 -104.53
CA GLY A 218 -98.34 39.42 -105.61
C GLY A 218 -96.91 39.75 -105.20
N ASN A 219 -96.09 39.83 -106.25
CA ASN A 219 -94.71 40.28 -106.28
C ASN A 219 -93.71 39.19 -105.90
N LYS A 220 -93.11 38.53 -106.90
CA LYS A 220 -91.65 38.36 -107.16
C LYS A 220 -90.67 38.55 -105.97
N SER A 221 -91.04 38.14 -104.76
CA SER A 221 -90.38 38.41 -103.47
C SER A 221 -90.20 37.12 -102.66
N GLU A 222 -91.06 36.12 -102.85
CA GLU A 222 -90.91 34.79 -102.23
C GLU A 222 -89.81 33.96 -102.90
N GLU A 223 -89.65 34.05 -104.22
CA GLU A 223 -88.48 33.48 -104.91
C GLU A 223 -87.19 34.20 -104.54
N SER A 224 -87.25 35.53 -104.31
CA SER A 224 -86.10 36.30 -103.80
C SER A 224 -85.78 35.92 -102.37
N GLN A 225 -86.76 35.77 -101.47
CA GLN A 225 -86.55 35.32 -100.09
C GLN A 225 -86.05 33.87 -100.03
N ALA A 226 -86.60 32.96 -100.85
CA ALA A 226 -86.13 31.58 -100.94
C ALA A 226 -84.71 31.49 -101.54
N ALA A 227 -84.38 32.31 -102.54
CA ALA A 227 -83.03 32.40 -103.09
C ALA A 227 -82.03 33.04 -102.12
N GLN A 228 -82.47 34.04 -101.35
CA GLN A 228 -81.65 34.69 -100.31
C GLN A 228 -81.40 33.74 -99.14
N GLN A 229 -82.41 32.99 -98.68
CA GLN A 229 -82.26 31.90 -97.70
C GLN A 229 -81.40 30.76 -98.22
N LEU A 230 -81.47 30.43 -99.51
CA LEU A 230 -80.58 29.43 -100.14
C LEU A 230 -79.13 29.93 -100.22
N GLN A 231 -78.93 31.23 -100.44
CA GLN A 231 -77.60 31.84 -100.46
C GLN A 231 -77.01 31.96 -99.05
N GLU A 232 -77.82 32.37 -98.07
CA GLU A 232 -77.47 32.40 -96.65
C GLU A 232 -77.12 31.00 -96.15
N SER A 233 -77.94 29.98 -96.43
CA SER A 233 -77.63 28.59 -96.08
C SER A 233 -76.39 28.04 -96.80
N LYS A 234 -76.11 28.48 -98.03
CA LYS A 234 -74.86 28.14 -98.74
C LYS A 234 -73.64 28.80 -98.10
N ASP A 235 -73.75 30.06 -97.71
CA ASP A 235 -72.66 30.81 -97.06
C ASP A 235 -72.47 30.35 -95.61
N GLU A 236 -73.52 29.94 -94.91
CA GLU A 236 -73.46 29.21 -93.64
C GLU A 236 -72.81 27.84 -93.80
N LEU A 237 -73.16 27.07 -94.84
CA LEU A 237 -72.51 25.80 -95.13
C LEU A 237 -71.02 25.97 -95.44
N LYS A 238 -70.64 27.05 -96.14
CA LYS A 238 -69.22 27.38 -96.36
C LYS A 238 -68.52 27.73 -95.04
N LYS A 239 -69.11 28.61 -94.22
CA LYS A 239 -68.58 28.95 -92.89
C LYS A 239 -68.46 27.71 -91.99
N LEU A 240 -69.47 26.85 -91.97
CA LEU A 240 -69.44 25.60 -91.20
C LEU A 240 -68.36 24.64 -91.71
N LYS A 241 -68.15 24.56 -93.04
CA LYS A 241 -67.04 23.78 -93.61
C LYS A 241 -65.68 24.37 -93.27
N GLU A 242 -65.52 25.69 -93.35
CA GLU A 242 -64.30 26.39 -92.96
C GLU A 242 -64.01 26.18 -91.48
N ASN A 243 -65.00 26.37 -90.61
CA ASN A 243 -64.91 26.12 -89.17
C ASN A 243 -64.58 24.66 -88.85
N LEU A 244 -65.16 23.71 -89.58
CA LEU A 244 -64.83 22.29 -89.45
C LEU A 244 -63.37 22.01 -89.84
N GLU A 245 -62.87 22.64 -90.90
CA GLU A 245 -61.48 22.48 -91.33
C GLU A 245 -60.49 23.20 -90.42
N THR A 246 -60.84 24.36 -89.83
CA THR A 246 -60.02 25.00 -88.80
C THR A 246 -59.98 24.17 -87.53
N GLU A 247 -61.13 23.67 -87.04
CA GLU A 247 -61.18 22.77 -85.88
C GLU A 247 -60.40 21.48 -86.12
N LYS A 248 -60.44 20.90 -87.32
CA LYS A 248 -59.60 19.74 -87.68
C LYS A 248 -58.11 20.05 -87.64
N ARG A 249 -57.69 21.24 -88.08
CA ARG A 249 -56.28 21.66 -87.99
C ARG A 249 -55.90 21.89 -86.53
N ASP A 250 -56.69 22.66 -85.78
CA ASP A 250 -56.44 22.95 -84.37
C ASP A 250 -56.40 21.68 -83.51
N THR A 251 -57.29 20.72 -83.76
CA THR A 251 -57.27 19.41 -83.07
C THR A 251 -56.05 18.57 -83.46
N LYS A 252 -55.61 18.61 -84.72
CA LYS A 252 -54.40 17.93 -85.17
C LYS A 252 -53.14 18.56 -84.55
N ASP A 253 -53.05 19.88 -84.51
CA ASP A 253 -51.92 20.60 -83.92
C ASP A 253 -51.85 20.31 -82.41
N LYS A 254 -52.99 20.35 -81.70
CA LYS A 254 -53.08 19.93 -80.29
C LYS A 254 -52.66 18.47 -80.09
N LEU A 255 -53.04 17.56 -80.99
CA LEU A 255 -52.61 16.16 -80.91
C LEU A 255 -51.09 16.04 -81.09
N GLN A 256 -50.49 16.78 -82.02
CA GLN A 256 -49.04 16.81 -82.22
C GLN A 256 -48.31 17.38 -81.00
N ASP A 257 -48.80 18.48 -80.42
CA ASP A 257 -48.26 19.06 -79.18
C ASP A 257 -48.31 18.06 -78.02
N LEU A 258 -49.41 17.29 -77.91
CA LEU A 258 -49.55 16.24 -76.90
C LEU A 258 -48.59 15.08 -77.17
N GLU A 259 -48.42 14.65 -78.42
CA GLU A 259 -47.47 13.61 -78.80
C GLU A 259 -46.02 14.01 -78.50
N GLU A 260 -45.63 15.25 -78.79
CA GLU A 260 -44.31 15.79 -78.46
C GLU A 260 -44.10 15.85 -76.94
N ARG A 261 -45.07 16.34 -76.18
CA ARG A 261 -45.03 16.32 -74.70
C ARG A 261 -44.94 14.91 -74.13
N ILE A 262 -45.64 13.94 -74.71
CA ILE A 262 -45.54 12.52 -74.30
C ILE A 262 -44.14 11.98 -74.61
N ALA A 263 -43.56 12.31 -75.76
CA ALA A 263 -42.21 11.89 -76.10
C ALA A 263 -41.16 12.51 -75.16
N GLU A 264 -41.29 13.80 -74.87
CA GLU A 264 -40.39 14.53 -73.97
C GLU A 264 -40.47 13.98 -72.54
N THR A 265 -41.68 13.78 -72.00
CA THR A 265 -41.88 13.19 -70.66
C THR A 265 -41.36 11.75 -70.58
N LYS A 266 -41.57 10.92 -71.61
CA LYS A 266 -40.98 9.57 -71.69
C LYS A 266 -39.45 9.59 -71.73
N TYR A 267 -38.85 10.58 -72.40
CA TYR A 267 -37.40 10.75 -72.40
C TYR A 267 -36.90 11.17 -71.01
N LYS A 268 -37.50 12.19 -70.40
CA LYS A 268 -37.20 12.64 -69.03
C LYS A 268 -37.31 11.51 -68.01
N LEU A 269 -38.37 10.70 -68.09
CA LEU A 269 -38.56 9.53 -67.22
C LEU A 269 -37.42 8.51 -67.37
N ARG A 270 -37.00 8.21 -68.60
CA ARG A 270 -35.85 7.32 -68.86
C ARG A 270 -34.54 7.89 -68.34
N CYS A 271 -34.31 9.20 -68.48
CA CYS A 271 -33.14 9.86 -67.91
C CYS A 271 -33.12 9.76 -66.38
N VAL A 272 -34.24 10.08 -65.72
CA VAL A 272 -34.37 9.99 -64.26
C VAL A 272 -34.18 8.56 -63.77
N SER A 273 -34.79 7.57 -64.43
CA SER A 273 -34.60 6.16 -64.09
C SER A 273 -33.13 5.76 -64.13
N ARG A 274 -32.40 6.13 -65.19
CA ARG A 274 -30.98 5.81 -65.33
C ARG A 274 -30.11 6.51 -64.29
N VAL A 275 -30.44 7.76 -63.93
CA VAL A 275 -29.75 8.49 -62.86
C VAL A 275 -29.99 7.79 -61.52
N ASN A 276 -31.23 7.42 -61.22
CA ASN A 276 -31.59 6.70 -60.00
C ASN A 276 -30.88 5.33 -59.89
N ASP A 277 -30.80 4.57 -60.99
CA ASP A 277 -30.07 3.29 -61.02
C ASP A 277 -28.56 3.49 -60.71
N LEU A 278 -27.97 4.56 -61.25
CA LEU A 278 -26.58 4.92 -60.96
C LEU A 278 -26.40 5.35 -59.51
N GLU A 279 -27.27 6.21 -58.99
CA GLU A 279 -27.27 6.66 -57.59
C GLU A 279 -27.41 5.47 -56.64
N TYR A 280 -28.36 4.57 -56.90
CA TYR A 280 -28.54 3.33 -56.15
C TYR A 280 -27.26 2.47 -56.15
N SER A 281 -26.66 2.25 -57.33
CA SER A 281 -25.43 1.46 -57.44
C SER A 281 -24.24 2.09 -56.71
N LEU A 282 -24.16 3.42 -56.67
CA LEU A 282 -23.12 4.17 -55.96
C LEU A 282 -23.31 4.05 -54.45
N VAL A 283 -24.54 4.24 -53.96
CA VAL A 283 -24.88 4.08 -52.54
C VAL A 283 -24.62 2.65 -52.09
N GLN A 284 -25.00 1.66 -52.89
CA GLN A 284 -24.75 0.25 -52.58
C GLN A 284 -23.25 -0.04 -52.43
N ARG A 285 -22.42 0.37 -53.39
CA ARG A 285 -20.96 0.16 -53.32
C ARG A 285 -20.31 0.91 -52.17
N TRP A 286 -20.80 2.12 -51.86
CA TRP A 286 -20.34 2.89 -50.71
C TRP A 286 -20.64 2.17 -49.40
N GLU A 287 -21.85 1.62 -49.27
CA GLU A 287 -22.24 0.87 -48.08
C GLU A 287 -21.45 -0.44 -47.93
N GLU A 288 -21.28 -1.20 -49.01
CA GLU A 288 -20.44 -2.41 -49.03
C GLU A 288 -18.99 -2.10 -48.62
N GLY A 289 -18.42 -1.00 -49.14
CA GLY A 289 -17.09 -0.54 -48.77
C GLY A 289 -16.99 -0.11 -47.30
N ARG A 290 -17.99 0.60 -46.79
CA ARG A 290 -18.08 1.03 -45.38
C ARG A 290 -18.15 -0.18 -44.45
N LEU A 291 -18.98 -1.17 -44.76
CA LEU A 291 -19.11 -2.41 -44.00
C LEU A 291 -17.80 -3.21 -44.02
N ALA A 292 -17.20 -3.42 -45.19
CA ALA A 292 -15.92 -4.13 -45.30
C ALA A 292 -14.79 -3.45 -44.52
N GLN A 293 -14.70 -2.12 -44.58
CA GLN A 293 -13.74 -1.35 -43.78
C GLN A 293 -14.01 -1.52 -42.28
N GLY A 294 -15.28 -1.47 -41.87
CA GLY A 294 -15.70 -1.72 -40.48
C GLY A 294 -15.26 -3.10 -39.99
N THR A 295 -15.49 -4.15 -40.79
CA THR A 295 -15.05 -5.51 -40.47
C THR A 295 -13.53 -5.60 -40.33
N ILE A 296 -12.76 -5.07 -41.28
CA ILE A 296 -11.29 -5.11 -41.22
C ILE A 296 -10.77 -4.38 -39.98
N TRP A 297 -11.35 -3.23 -39.64
CA TRP A 297 -10.96 -2.46 -38.46
C TRP A 297 -11.30 -3.21 -37.16
N GLY A 298 -12.50 -3.80 -37.09
CA GLY A 298 -12.94 -4.63 -35.97
C GLY A 298 -12.03 -5.84 -35.74
N GLU A 299 -11.77 -6.62 -36.78
CA GLU A 299 -10.91 -7.79 -36.69
C GLU A 299 -9.45 -7.43 -36.33
N ASN A 300 -8.93 -6.31 -36.84
CA ASN A 300 -7.58 -5.87 -36.50
C ASN A 300 -7.47 -5.40 -35.05
N ALA A 301 -8.50 -4.73 -34.53
CA ALA A 301 -8.57 -4.38 -33.12
C ALA A 301 -8.66 -5.64 -32.25
N GLU A 302 -9.51 -6.60 -32.62
CA GLU A 302 -9.62 -7.89 -31.93
C GLU A 302 -8.29 -8.65 -31.91
N ARG A 303 -7.58 -8.76 -33.04
CA ARG A 303 -6.24 -9.36 -33.12
C ARG A 303 -5.20 -8.61 -32.28
N ALA A 304 -5.34 -7.29 -32.12
CA ALA A 304 -4.47 -6.52 -31.23
C ALA A 304 -4.74 -6.90 -29.76
N TYR A 305 -6.01 -6.89 -29.33
CA TYR A 305 -6.39 -7.28 -27.97
C TYR A 305 -6.00 -8.73 -27.65
N LEU A 306 -6.15 -9.66 -28.59
CA LEU A 306 -5.73 -11.05 -28.40
C LEU A 306 -4.22 -11.19 -28.18
N ARG A 307 -3.39 -10.40 -28.89
CA ARG A 307 -1.94 -10.36 -28.66
C ARG A 307 -1.62 -9.81 -27.28
N ASP A 308 -2.26 -8.71 -26.88
CA ASP A 308 -2.07 -8.11 -25.56
C ASP A 308 -2.48 -9.09 -24.44
N ILE A 309 -3.59 -9.82 -24.61
CA ILE A 309 -4.03 -10.86 -23.67
C ILE A 309 -2.99 -11.96 -23.55
N LEU A 310 -2.43 -12.44 -24.67
CA LEU A 310 -1.39 -13.47 -24.65
C LEU A 310 -0.11 -12.97 -23.97
N ASP A 311 0.31 -11.75 -24.26
CA ASP A 311 1.49 -11.13 -23.64
C ASP A 311 1.30 -10.96 -22.11
N ILE A 312 0.12 -10.52 -21.68
CA ILE A 312 -0.23 -10.40 -20.26
C ILE A 312 -0.24 -11.79 -19.60
N LYS A 313 -0.85 -12.80 -20.22
CA LYS A 313 -0.85 -14.18 -19.71
C LYS A 313 0.58 -14.72 -19.54
N GLN A 314 1.47 -14.46 -20.49
CA GLN A 314 2.87 -14.86 -20.37
C GLN A 314 3.61 -14.13 -19.25
N LYS A 315 3.35 -12.84 -19.06
CA LYS A 315 3.91 -12.06 -17.94
C LYS A 315 3.42 -12.59 -16.60
N LEU A 316 2.12 -12.84 -16.47
CA LEU A 316 1.50 -13.39 -15.27
C LEU A 316 2.13 -14.75 -14.91
N ALA A 317 2.26 -15.67 -15.86
CA ALA A 317 2.88 -16.97 -15.61
C ALA A 317 4.35 -16.87 -15.14
N ARG A 318 5.11 -15.88 -15.63
CA ARG A 318 6.47 -15.61 -15.16
C ARG A 318 6.47 -15.05 -13.74
N GLU A 319 5.58 -14.11 -13.44
CA GLU A 319 5.43 -13.54 -12.09
C GLU A 319 4.99 -14.59 -11.07
N GLU A 320 4.09 -15.49 -11.43
CA GLU A 320 3.65 -16.61 -10.59
C GLU A 320 4.82 -17.54 -10.25
N ARG A 321 5.66 -17.87 -11.24
CA ARG A 321 6.87 -18.67 -11.03
C ARG A 321 7.86 -17.99 -10.09
N VAL A 322 8.19 -16.72 -10.35
CA VAL A 322 9.10 -15.96 -9.48
C VAL A 322 8.53 -15.84 -8.07
N SER A 323 7.22 -15.63 -7.94
CA SER A 323 6.53 -15.57 -6.65
C SER A 323 6.60 -16.90 -5.90
N ALA A 324 6.51 -18.03 -6.59
CA ALA A 324 6.67 -19.36 -6.01
C ALA A 324 8.11 -19.60 -5.53
N GLU A 325 9.12 -19.24 -6.35
CA GLU A 325 10.53 -19.33 -6.00
C GLU A 325 10.86 -18.44 -4.78
N LEU A 326 10.32 -17.23 -4.72
CA LEU A 326 10.50 -16.31 -3.59
C LEU A 326 9.84 -16.85 -2.30
N ARG A 327 8.65 -17.44 -2.39
CA ARG A 327 7.99 -18.10 -1.25
C ARG A 327 8.82 -19.27 -0.73
N ALA A 328 9.32 -20.13 -1.63
CA ALA A 328 10.18 -21.25 -1.26
C ALA A 328 11.53 -20.81 -0.67
N PHE A 329 12.10 -19.70 -1.14
CA PHE A 329 13.30 -19.10 -0.57
C PHE A 329 13.05 -18.62 0.86
N ARG A 330 12.02 -17.80 1.09
CA ARG A 330 11.65 -17.30 2.42
C ARG A 330 11.37 -18.43 3.41
N GLN A 331 10.65 -19.47 2.98
CA GLN A 331 10.38 -20.65 3.82
C GLN A 331 11.69 -21.34 4.25
N ARG A 332 12.66 -21.49 3.35
CA ARG A 332 13.97 -22.05 3.70
C ARG A 332 14.73 -21.19 4.69
N GLU A 333 14.75 -19.86 4.51
CA GLU A 333 15.42 -18.95 5.45
C GLU A 333 14.76 -18.98 6.83
N ILE A 334 13.42 -18.99 6.90
CA ILE A 334 12.69 -19.12 8.17
C ILE A 334 13.08 -20.42 8.88
N LEU A 335 13.12 -21.54 8.15
CA LEU A 335 13.52 -22.83 8.73
C LEU A 335 14.99 -22.82 9.21
N GLU A 336 15.90 -22.21 8.46
CA GLU A 336 17.32 -22.07 8.86
C GLU A 336 17.46 -21.21 10.13
N LEU A 337 16.74 -20.08 10.20
CA LEU A 337 16.74 -19.22 11.38
C LEU A 337 16.12 -19.92 12.59
N GLN A 338 15.02 -20.65 12.42
CA GLN A 338 14.43 -21.46 13.48
C GLN A 338 15.39 -22.55 13.98
N ALA A 339 16.13 -23.20 13.08
CA ALA A 339 17.15 -24.18 13.45
C ALA A 339 18.28 -23.53 14.26
N ARG A 340 18.80 -22.37 13.84
CA ARG A 340 19.79 -21.60 14.60
C ARG A 340 19.27 -21.19 15.97
N ILE A 341 18.04 -20.71 16.06
CA ILE A 341 17.43 -20.33 17.33
C ILE A 341 17.39 -21.53 18.28
N LYS A 342 16.97 -22.71 17.79
CA LYS A 342 16.96 -23.94 18.59
C LYS A 342 18.37 -24.34 19.05
N GLU A 343 19.36 -24.29 18.16
CA GLU A 343 20.75 -24.57 18.51
C GLU A 343 21.26 -23.62 19.61
N TRP A 344 20.98 -22.33 19.49
CA TRP A 344 21.36 -21.35 20.52
C TRP A 344 20.63 -21.57 21.84
N GLN A 345 19.35 -21.94 21.81
CA GLN A 345 18.58 -22.30 23.01
C GLN A 345 19.18 -23.54 23.70
N GLU A 346 19.53 -24.57 22.94
CA GLU A 346 20.18 -25.77 23.47
C GLU A 346 21.56 -25.48 24.07
N ARG A 347 22.36 -24.64 23.41
CA ARG A 347 23.66 -24.17 23.91
C ARG A 347 23.50 -23.35 25.20
N TYR A 348 22.51 -22.47 25.26
CA TYR A 348 22.25 -21.65 26.44
C TYR A 348 21.84 -22.52 27.65
N VAL A 349 20.93 -23.49 27.44
CA VAL A 349 20.51 -24.42 28.49
C VAL A 349 21.68 -25.30 28.96
N SER A 350 22.53 -25.78 28.06
CA SER A 350 23.68 -26.60 28.45
C SER A 350 24.72 -25.79 29.23
N GLU A 351 24.93 -24.53 28.86
CA GLU A 351 25.83 -23.61 29.54
C GLU A 351 25.32 -23.23 30.94
N ILE A 352 24.02 -22.93 31.09
CA ILE A 352 23.41 -22.74 32.42
C ILE A 352 23.67 -23.97 33.30
N ARG A 353 23.35 -25.16 32.79
CA ARG A 353 23.59 -26.42 33.55
C ARG A 353 25.05 -26.64 33.89
N ARG A 354 26.00 -26.12 33.09
CA ARG A 354 27.44 -26.20 33.38
C ARG A 354 27.80 -25.25 34.52
N VAL A 355 27.35 -24.00 34.44
CA VAL A 355 27.57 -22.97 35.46
C VAL A 355 26.92 -23.37 36.79
N ASP A 356 25.71 -23.93 36.78
CA ASP A 356 25.03 -24.40 37.99
C ASP A 356 25.84 -25.48 38.70
N ARG A 357 26.38 -26.46 37.96
CA ARG A 357 27.26 -27.51 38.52
C ARG A 357 28.55 -26.94 39.10
N GLU A 358 29.12 -25.92 38.45
CA GLU A 358 30.30 -25.23 38.97
C GLU A 358 29.95 -24.48 40.26
N ALA A 359 28.81 -23.78 40.30
CA ALA A 359 28.32 -23.09 41.49
C ALA A 359 28.13 -24.08 42.66
N GLU A 360 27.47 -25.21 42.45
CA GLU A 360 27.33 -26.28 43.45
C GLU A 360 28.70 -26.78 43.96
N SER A 361 29.67 -26.98 43.06
CA SER A 361 31.02 -27.41 43.44
C SER A 361 31.75 -26.38 44.30
N TRP A 362 31.57 -25.09 44.01
CA TRP A 362 32.13 -23.99 44.79
C TRP A 362 31.46 -23.89 46.16
N GLU A 363 30.13 -24.06 46.23
CA GLU A 363 29.38 -24.10 47.47
C GLU A 363 29.88 -25.22 48.39
N LEU A 364 30.07 -26.43 47.87
CA LEU A 364 30.64 -27.55 48.63
C LEU A 364 32.05 -27.23 49.14
N ARG A 365 32.92 -26.68 48.31
CA ARG A 365 34.28 -26.27 48.71
C ARG A 365 34.24 -25.21 49.81
N ILE A 366 33.35 -24.22 49.72
CA ILE A 366 33.16 -23.21 50.75
C ILE A 366 32.68 -23.85 52.06
N LEU A 367 31.75 -24.80 52.00
CA LEU A 367 31.27 -25.52 53.19
C LEU A 367 32.37 -26.36 53.84
N GLU A 368 33.22 -27.04 53.06
CA GLU A 368 34.39 -27.77 53.56
C GLU A 368 35.38 -26.84 54.26
N GLN A 369 35.73 -25.71 53.64
CA GLN A 369 36.62 -24.71 54.22
C GLN A 369 36.04 -24.11 55.52
N LYS A 370 34.72 -23.86 55.57
CA LYS A 370 34.04 -23.42 56.80
C LYS A 370 34.15 -24.45 57.92
N LYS A 371 33.97 -25.75 57.62
CA LYS A 371 34.16 -26.84 58.60
C LYS A 371 35.61 -26.92 59.09
N LEU A 372 36.59 -26.78 58.19
CA LEU A 372 38.01 -26.78 58.55
C LEU A 372 38.34 -25.61 59.48
N LEU A 373 37.88 -24.40 59.14
CA LEU A 373 38.04 -23.21 59.98
C LEU A 373 37.41 -23.38 61.36
N GLN A 374 36.23 -24.00 61.44
CA GLN A 374 35.59 -24.29 62.72
C GLN A 374 36.44 -25.24 63.59
N ARG A 375 36.96 -26.33 63.02
CA ARG A 375 37.86 -27.25 63.74
C ARG A 375 39.13 -26.54 64.22
N HIS A 376 39.72 -25.67 63.40
CA HIS A 376 40.88 -24.88 63.81
C HIS A 376 40.55 -23.92 64.97
N ARG A 377 39.35 -23.33 65.00
CA ARG A 377 38.90 -22.51 66.13
C ARG A 377 38.77 -23.34 67.41
N GLU A 378 38.15 -24.51 67.32
CA GLU A 378 38.01 -25.44 68.44
C GLU A 378 39.39 -25.84 69.01
N ILE A 379 40.33 -26.26 68.15
CA ILE A 379 41.70 -26.58 68.56
C ILE A 379 42.42 -25.38 69.18
N TYR A 380 42.21 -24.17 68.64
CA TYR A 380 42.80 -22.96 69.20
C TYR A 380 42.26 -22.65 70.60
N GLU A 381 40.96 -22.82 70.82
CA GLU A 381 40.31 -22.65 72.12
C GLU A 381 40.83 -23.69 73.14
N GLU A 382 40.96 -24.96 72.75
CA GLU A 382 41.56 -26.02 73.58
C GLU A 382 43.02 -25.70 73.96
N ARG A 383 43.84 -25.27 72.99
CA ARG A 383 45.22 -24.87 73.26
C ARG A 383 45.28 -23.62 74.15
N MET A 384 44.37 -22.67 73.96
CA MET A 384 44.34 -21.45 74.76
C MET A 384 43.95 -21.75 76.21
N THR A 385 42.96 -22.60 76.43
CA THR A 385 42.56 -23.05 77.78
C THR A 385 43.70 -23.80 78.47
N TYR A 386 44.37 -24.72 77.77
CA TYR A 386 45.57 -25.40 78.29
C TYR A 386 46.67 -24.42 78.70
N VAL A 387 46.98 -23.43 77.87
CA VAL A 387 48.00 -22.40 78.19
C VAL A 387 47.60 -21.56 79.40
N GLN A 388 46.31 -21.23 79.55
CA GLN A 388 45.82 -20.50 80.71
C GLN A 388 45.94 -21.32 81.99
N GLU A 389 45.55 -22.59 81.95
CA GLU A 389 45.67 -23.52 83.08
C GLU A 389 47.14 -23.71 83.48
N TYR A 390 48.02 -23.92 82.51
CA TYR A 390 49.46 -24.05 82.76
C TYR A 390 50.06 -22.79 83.40
N ARG A 391 49.65 -21.59 82.94
CA ARG A 391 50.07 -20.33 83.56
C ARG A 391 49.56 -20.21 85.00
N ALA A 392 48.31 -20.57 85.26
CA ALA A 392 47.74 -20.56 86.60
C ALA A 392 48.47 -21.53 87.55
N GLN A 393 48.76 -22.75 87.10
CA GLN A 393 49.55 -23.73 87.87
C GLN A 393 50.96 -23.21 88.17
N LYS A 394 51.64 -22.64 87.17
CA LYS A 394 52.98 -22.06 87.35
C LYS A 394 52.98 -20.89 88.35
N GLU A 395 51.95 -20.06 88.36
CA GLU A 395 51.77 -19.01 89.36
C GLU A 395 51.54 -19.58 90.78
N GLU A 396 50.78 -20.68 90.92
CA GLU A 396 50.59 -21.37 92.19
C GLU A 396 51.88 -22.00 92.71
N GLU A 397 52.64 -22.66 91.84
CA GLU A 397 53.96 -23.21 92.16
C GLU A 397 54.92 -22.10 92.62
N GLN A 398 54.95 -20.97 91.90
CA GLN A 398 55.73 -19.80 92.31
C GLN A 398 55.31 -19.28 93.69
N ARG A 399 54.00 -19.15 93.96
CA ARG A 399 53.51 -18.75 95.28
C ARG A 399 53.94 -19.72 96.39
N LEU A 400 53.92 -21.02 96.13
CA LEU A 400 54.38 -22.02 97.09
C LEU A 400 55.89 -21.93 97.34
N LEU A 401 56.68 -21.74 96.28
CA LEU A 401 58.12 -21.52 96.38
C LEU A 401 58.42 -20.24 97.16
N ASP A 402 57.75 -19.13 96.88
CA ASP A 402 57.90 -17.87 97.60
C ASP A 402 57.56 -18.03 99.10
N LEU A 403 56.50 -18.77 99.42
CA LEU A 403 56.16 -19.11 100.81
C LEU A 403 57.23 -19.97 101.48
N GLN A 404 57.82 -20.93 100.77
CA GLN A 404 58.92 -21.74 101.29
C GLN A 404 60.18 -20.92 101.52
N ILE A 405 60.57 -20.08 100.55
CA ILE A 405 61.68 -19.13 100.67
C ILE A 405 61.45 -18.23 101.88
N HIS A 406 60.26 -17.63 102.01
CA HIS A 406 59.92 -16.79 103.15
C HIS A 406 59.99 -17.55 104.49
N ARG A 407 59.55 -18.82 104.55
CA ARG A 407 59.70 -19.67 105.75
C ARG A 407 61.17 -19.93 106.09
N ILE A 408 61.99 -20.22 105.09
CA ILE A 408 63.44 -20.42 105.26
C ILE A 408 64.09 -19.13 105.75
N GLU A 409 63.75 -17.98 105.15
CA GLU A 409 64.24 -16.67 105.60
C GLU A 409 63.86 -16.38 107.06
N CYS A 410 62.61 -16.63 107.46
CA CYS A 410 62.20 -16.53 108.86
C CYS A 410 62.99 -17.48 109.78
N ALA A 411 63.18 -18.74 109.37
CA ALA A 411 63.94 -19.72 110.12
C ALA A 411 65.42 -19.32 110.26
N VAL A 412 66.06 -18.82 109.20
CA VAL A 412 67.42 -18.30 109.20
C VAL A 412 67.54 -17.10 110.14
N ARG A 413 66.57 -16.16 110.11
CA ARG A 413 66.54 -15.02 111.04
C ARG A 413 66.39 -15.47 112.50
N LEU A 414 65.53 -16.44 112.79
CA LEU A 414 65.38 -17.03 114.12
C LEU A 414 66.65 -17.77 114.57
N GLN A 415 67.25 -18.58 113.70
CA GLN A 415 68.52 -19.28 113.98
C GLN A 415 69.66 -18.28 114.24
N ALA A 416 69.77 -17.23 113.43
CA ALA A 416 70.75 -16.16 113.62
C ALA A 416 70.53 -15.43 114.96
N TRP A 417 69.27 -15.14 115.32
CA TRP A 417 68.93 -14.55 116.62
C TRP A 417 69.26 -15.48 117.79
N TRP A 418 68.94 -16.77 117.70
CA TRP A 418 69.24 -17.77 118.73
C TRP A 418 70.74 -18.00 118.88
N ARG A 419 71.49 -18.17 117.78
CA ARG A 419 72.96 -18.26 117.79
C ARG A 419 73.59 -17.01 118.39
N GLY A 420 73.14 -15.83 117.99
CA GLY A 420 73.59 -14.57 118.58
C GLY A 420 73.28 -14.48 120.08
N THR A 421 72.14 -15.00 120.52
CA THR A 421 71.74 -15.03 121.93
C THR A 421 72.53 -16.07 122.74
N MET A 422 72.80 -17.27 122.19
CA MET A 422 73.69 -18.27 122.80
C MET A 422 75.10 -17.73 122.98
N VAL A 423 75.64 -17.02 121.98
CA VAL A 423 76.96 -16.37 122.06
C VAL A 423 76.96 -15.31 123.17
N ARG A 424 75.89 -14.51 123.30
CA ARG A 424 75.78 -13.49 124.35
C ARG A 424 75.54 -14.05 125.77
N ARG A 425 74.90 -15.22 125.89
CA ARG A 425 74.63 -15.88 127.19
C ARG A 425 75.66 -16.96 127.58
N GLY A 426 76.67 -17.20 126.75
CA GLY A 426 77.76 -18.14 127.06
C GLY A 426 77.38 -19.62 127.06
N LEU A 427 76.29 -20.01 126.37
CA LEU A 427 75.71 -21.36 126.40
C LEU A 427 76.06 -22.24 125.18
N GLY A 428 77.10 -21.87 124.42
CA GLY A 428 77.57 -22.64 123.27
C GLY A 428 79.02 -23.12 123.42
N PRO A 429 79.39 -24.31 122.90
CA PRO A 429 80.78 -24.78 122.89
C PRO A 429 81.62 -23.82 122.06
N SER A 430 82.44 -23.01 122.73
CA SER A 430 83.39 -22.11 122.10
C SER A 430 84.58 -22.92 121.58
N GLY A 431 84.48 -23.39 120.34
CA GLY A 431 85.65 -23.80 119.56
C GLY A 431 85.48 -25.11 118.81
N PHE A 432 85.24 -25.04 117.50
CA PHE A 432 85.93 -25.87 116.51
C PHE A 432 85.63 -25.39 115.08
N LEU A 433 86.65 -24.85 114.43
CA LEU A 433 86.73 -24.65 112.97
C LEU A 433 87.37 -25.90 112.36
N PRO A 434 86.82 -26.43 111.26
CA PRO A 434 87.65 -26.89 110.14
C PRO A 434 87.10 -26.32 108.80
N SER A 435 87.89 -25.61 108.01
CA SER A 435 88.91 -26.14 107.08
C SER A 435 88.32 -26.89 105.88
N ALA A 436 88.16 -26.15 104.78
CA ALA A 436 88.43 -26.51 103.38
C ALA A 436 87.99 -27.88 102.80
N LEU A 437 86.99 -27.80 101.90
CA LEU A 437 86.86 -28.36 100.53
C LEU A 437 87.38 -29.79 100.22
N PRO A 438 86.64 -30.58 99.41
CA PRO A 438 86.75 -30.49 97.95
C PRO A 438 85.44 -30.58 97.16
N LEU A 439 85.41 -29.91 95.99
CA LEU A 439 84.50 -30.16 94.88
C LEU A 439 84.70 -31.60 94.39
N GLU A 440 83.63 -32.39 94.33
CA GLU A 440 83.60 -33.63 93.56
C GLU A 440 82.51 -33.58 92.48
N HIS A 441 82.88 -34.19 91.35
CA HIS A 441 82.17 -34.35 90.09
C HIS A 441 80.90 -35.21 90.18
N ALA A 442 79.90 -34.81 89.38
CA ALA A 442 78.95 -35.68 88.66
C ALA A 442 78.73 -34.93 87.33
N ASP A 443 79.13 -35.37 86.15
CA ASP A 443 78.98 -36.66 85.44
C ASP A 443 77.53 -37.04 85.12
N ASP A 444 77.34 -37.36 83.84
CA ASP A 444 76.21 -37.95 83.11
C ASP A 444 74.99 -37.08 82.71
N GLY A 445 74.80 -36.96 81.39
CA GLY A 445 73.53 -36.57 80.77
C GLY A 445 73.58 -36.09 79.31
N ASP A 446 74.14 -36.89 78.40
CA ASP A 446 73.89 -36.80 76.94
C ASP A 446 72.41 -37.10 76.64
N GLU A 447 71.66 -36.13 76.12
CA GLU A 447 70.46 -36.28 75.28
C GLU A 447 70.60 -35.15 74.22
N ASN A 448 71.17 -35.43 73.04
CA ASN A 448 70.42 -35.84 71.84
C ASN A 448 68.98 -35.37 71.87
N ASP A 449 68.71 -34.22 71.25
CA ASP A 449 67.48 -34.04 70.50
C ASP A 449 67.83 -33.30 69.22
N ASP A 450 67.52 -33.97 68.13
CA ASP A 450 67.73 -33.62 66.76
C ASP A 450 66.96 -32.32 66.43
N GLU A 451 67.68 -31.26 66.05
CA GLU A 451 67.09 -30.24 65.18
C GLU A 451 67.04 -30.86 63.78
N ASP A 452 66.00 -31.67 63.54
CA ASP A 452 65.63 -32.16 62.22
C ASP A 452 65.31 -30.95 61.32
N ASP A 453 66.27 -30.66 60.43
CA ASP A 453 66.07 -30.07 59.11
C ASP A 453 65.05 -30.91 58.32
N ASP A 454 63.76 -30.61 58.44
CA ASP A 454 62.76 -31.04 57.46
C ASP A 454 62.51 -29.92 56.44
N ASP A 455 63.48 -29.79 55.54
CA ASP A 455 63.29 -29.40 54.14
C ASP A 455 62.33 -30.40 53.46
N ALA A 456 61.03 -30.25 53.70
CA ALA A 456 60.02 -30.95 52.91
C ALA A 456 59.75 -30.17 51.62
N ALA A 457 60.49 -30.57 50.60
CA ALA A 457 60.25 -30.34 49.19
C ALA A 457 58.74 -30.29 48.83
N VAL A 458 58.30 -29.14 48.31
CA VAL A 458 57.13 -29.06 47.43
C VAL A 458 57.68 -28.89 46.02
N ASP A 459 58.16 -29.99 45.45
CA ASP A 459 58.32 -30.14 44.00
C ASP A 459 57.93 -31.55 43.59
N GLY A 460 57.04 -31.63 42.62
CA GLY A 460 56.35 -32.83 42.16
C GLY A 460 55.18 -32.39 41.28
N TYR A 461 55.49 -31.82 40.12
CA TYR A 461 55.50 -32.53 38.83
C TYR A 461 54.14 -33.13 38.45
N ASP A 462 53.55 -32.51 37.41
CA ASP A 462 52.89 -33.10 36.24
C ASP A 462 51.92 -32.05 35.71
N GLU A 463 52.30 -31.19 34.75
CA GLU A 463 52.52 -31.53 33.33
C GLU A 463 51.48 -32.52 32.79
N LEU A 464 50.65 -32.02 31.86
CA LEU A 464 49.91 -32.69 30.78
C LEU A 464 48.45 -32.19 30.70
N VAL A 465 48.20 -31.23 29.81
CA VAL A 465 47.62 -31.49 28.47
C VAL A 465 47.17 -30.15 27.90
N ALA A 466 47.98 -29.63 26.97
CA ALA A 466 47.48 -28.78 25.92
C ALA A 466 46.69 -29.66 24.94
N ALA A 467 45.40 -29.38 24.75
CA ALA A 467 44.62 -29.95 23.64
C ALA A 467 43.52 -28.97 23.19
N THR A 468 43.88 -28.19 22.15
CA THR A 468 43.11 -28.03 20.91
C THR A 468 41.58 -27.98 20.95
N ALA A 469 41.02 -26.79 20.68
CA ALA A 469 39.92 -26.57 19.72
C ALA A 469 39.76 -25.04 19.54
N ARG A 470 40.28 -24.37 18.49
CA ARG A 470 39.77 -24.34 17.11
C ARG A 470 38.25 -24.56 17.00
N ARG A 471 37.53 -23.43 16.87
CA ARG A 471 36.42 -23.06 15.94
C ARG A 471 35.60 -24.18 15.29
N PRO A 472 34.28 -23.97 15.02
CA PRO A 472 33.74 -22.77 14.33
C PRO A 472 33.08 -21.73 15.23
#